data_AF-A0A345XT44-F1
#
_entry.id   AF-A0A345XT44-F1
#
_cell.length_a   1.000
_cell.length_b   1.000
_cell.length_c   1.000
_cell.angle_alpha   90.00
_cell.angle_beta   90.00
_cell.angle_gamma   90.00
#
_symmetry.space_group_name_H-M   'P 1'
#
loop_
_entity.id
_entity.type
_entity.pdbx_description
1 polymer ?
#
loop_
_entity_poly.entity_id
_entity_poly.type
_entity_poly.pdbx_seq_one_letter_code
_entity_poly.pdbx_strand_id
1 'polypeptide(L)' 'MGALPAVEIVHLDFAAVSTVSSLVREGHSWRIAHAVHLARPSLEWPDGLPVLTSEPDAYAALKLVRTLRVPS' A
#
# COMPACT_ATOMS: atom_id res chain seq x y z
N MET A 1 -16.41 -21.74 -0.42
CA MET A 1 -15.24 -21.00 -0.93
C MET A 1 -15.76 -19.69 -1.49
N GLY A 2 -15.92 -18.68 -0.64
CA GLY A 2 -16.59 -17.43 -0.99
C GLY A 2 -15.63 -16.49 -1.71
N ALA A 3 -15.98 -16.08 -2.93
CA ALA A 3 -15.35 -14.94 -3.56
C ALA A 3 -15.66 -13.70 -2.72
N LEU A 4 -14.68 -12.83 -2.50
CA LEU A 4 -14.90 -11.48 -2.02
C LEU A 4 -15.06 -10.60 -3.27
N PRO A 5 -16.27 -10.43 -3.84
CA PRO A 5 -16.46 -9.76 -5.12
C PRO A 5 -16.03 -8.28 -5.10
N ALA A 6 -15.83 -7.71 -3.91
CA ALA A 6 -15.40 -6.34 -3.70
C ALA A 6 -13.89 -6.20 -3.44
N VAL A 7 -13.11 -7.29 -3.53
CA VAL A 7 -11.67 -7.28 -3.25
C VAL A 7 -10.90 -7.80 -4.46
N GLU A 8 -9.95 -6.98 -4.92
CA GLU A 8 -8.94 -7.37 -5.89
C GLU A 8 -7.63 -7.70 -5.18
N ILE A 9 -7.00 -8.81 -5.55
CA ILE A 9 -5.64 -9.15 -5.11
C ILE A 9 -4.67 -8.64 -6.16
N VAL A 10 -3.94 -7.59 -5.82
CA VAL A 10 -2.90 -7.03 -6.70
C VAL A 10 -1.63 -7.88 -6.59
N HIS A 11 -1.14 -8.36 -7.73
CA HIS A 11 0.08 -9.17 -7.79
C HIS A 11 1.34 -8.31 -7.70
N LEU A 12 2.36 -8.85 -7.05
CA LEU A 12 3.70 -8.28 -7.02
C LEU A 12 4.42 -8.59 -8.33
N ASP A 13 4.44 -7.62 -9.24
CA ASP A 13 5.33 -7.67 -10.41
C ASP A 13 6.78 -7.28 -10.03
N PHE A 14 7.68 -7.27 -11.02
CA PHE A 14 9.07 -6.94 -10.76
C PHE A 14 9.27 -5.52 -10.18
N ALA A 15 8.51 -4.53 -10.67
CA ALA A 15 8.60 -3.15 -10.20
C ALA A 15 8.14 -3.05 -8.74
N ALA A 16 7.07 -3.78 -8.39
CA ALA A 16 6.57 -3.91 -7.04
C ALA A 16 7.59 -4.56 -6.12
N VAL A 17 8.18 -5.70 -6.51
CA VAL A 17 9.20 -6.39 -5.71
C VAL A 17 10.43 -5.51 -5.49
N SER A 18 10.89 -4.79 -6.50
CA SER A 18 12.04 -3.88 -6.38
C SER A 18 11.77 -2.77 -5.37
N THR A 19 10.61 -2.11 -5.48
CA THR A 19 10.19 -1.03 -4.58
C THR A 19 10.01 -1.53 -3.14
N VAL A 20 9.29 -2.64 -2.97
CA VAL A 20 9.03 -3.25 -1.66
C VAL A 20 10.35 -3.66 -1.00
N SER A 21 11.29 -4.24 -1.76
CA SER A 21 12.58 -4.64 -1.24
C SER A 21 13.43 -3.47 -0.73
N SER A 22 13.35 -2.30 -1.38
CA SER A 22 14.01 -1.08 -0.89
C SER A 22 13.44 -0.66 0.47
N LEU A 23 12.12 -0.54 0.56
CA LEU A 23 11.43 -0.12 1.78
C LEU A 23 11.68 -1.08 2.94
N VAL A 24 11.78 -2.38 2.66
CA VAL A 24 12.13 -3.39 3.67
C VAL A 24 13.57 -3.22 4.15
N ARG A 25 14.53 -2.90 3.26
CA ARG A 25 15.91 -2.57 3.64
C ARG A 25 16.00 -1.29 4.47
N GLU A 26 15.08 -0.35 4.25
CA GLU A 26 14.92 0.87 5.06
C GLU A 26 14.25 0.62 6.42
N GLY A 27 13.87 -0.63 6.73
CA GLY A 27 13.33 -1.06 8.02
C GLY A 27 11.80 -1.07 8.09
N HIS A 28 11.10 -0.81 6.98
CA HIS A 28 9.64 -0.93 6.94
C HIS A 28 9.21 -2.40 6.88
N SER A 29 8.08 -2.72 7.52
CA SER A 29 7.51 -4.06 7.39
C SER A 29 7.02 -4.31 5.96
N TRP A 30 6.99 -5.58 5.55
CA TRP A 30 6.49 -5.99 4.24
C TRP A 30 5.08 -5.46 3.94
N ARG A 31 4.21 -5.43 4.96
CA ARG A 31 2.85 -4.90 4.88
C ARG A 31 2.83 -3.41 4.51
N ILE A 32 3.63 -2.61 5.22
CA ILE A 32 3.73 -1.17 4.98
C ILE A 32 4.35 -0.91 3.60
N ALA A 33 5.40 -1.65 3.26
CA ALA A 33 6.09 -1.52 1.98
C ALA A 33 5.14 -1.78 0.79
N HIS A 34 4.30 -2.80 0.87
CA HIS A 34 3.31 -3.11 -0.16
C HIS A 34 2.23 -2.04 -0.29
N ALA A 35 1.67 -1.60 0.84
CA ALA A 35 0.66 -0.55 0.85
C ALA A 35 1.21 0.76 0.28
N VAL A 36 2.46 1.11 0.59
CA VAL A 36 3.13 2.31 0.07
C VAL A 36 3.39 2.21 -1.43
N HIS A 37 3.75 1.03 -1.95
CA HIS A 37 3.93 0.84 -3.39
C HIS A 37 2.64 1.16 -4.16
N LEU A 38 1.49 0.64 -3.70
CA LEU A 38 0.20 0.89 -4.33
C LEU A 38 -0.34 2.30 -4.10
N ALA A 39 0.00 2.93 -2.96
CA ALA A 39 -0.45 4.27 -2.63
C ALA A 39 0.27 5.38 -3.40
N ARG A 40 1.41 5.07 -4.04
CA ARG A 40 2.14 6.03 -4.85
C ARG A 40 1.55 6.10 -6.26
N PRO A 41 1.52 7.30 -6.87
CA PRO A 41 1.25 7.45 -8.29
C PRO A 41 2.09 6.50 -9.15
N SER A 42 1.42 5.80 -10.07
CA SER A 42 2.01 4.90 -11.06
C SER A 42 1.31 5.05 -12.42
N LEU A 43 1.79 4.35 -13.45
CA LEU A 43 1.11 4.30 -14.75
C LEU A 43 -0.28 3.66 -14.65
N GLU A 44 -0.43 2.67 -13.76
CA GLU A 44 -1.69 1.97 -13.52
C GLU A 44 -2.64 2.77 -12.62
N TRP A 45 -2.08 3.46 -11.61
CA TRP A 45 -2.84 4.30 -10.68
C TRP A 45 -2.23 5.71 -10.63
N PRO A 46 -2.62 6.62 -11.54
CA PRO A 46 -2.05 7.97 -11.62
C PRO A 46 -2.16 8.78 -10.32
N ASP A 47 -3.19 8.51 -9.52
CA ASP A 47 -3.40 9.15 -8.22
C ASP A 47 -2.92 8.31 -7.03
N GLY A 48 -2.45 7.08 -7.28
CA GLY A 48 -2.24 6.05 -6.26
C GLY A 48 -3.53 5.54 -5.63
N LEU A 49 -3.46 4.40 -4.93
CA LEU A 49 -4.60 3.84 -4.21
C LEU A 49 -4.67 4.35 -2.76
N PRO A 50 -5.88 4.61 -2.20
CA PRO A 50 -6.01 4.95 -0.80
C PRO A 50 -5.65 3.75 0.10
N VAL A 51 -5.09 4.02 1.28
CA VAL A 51 -4.80 2.97 2.26
C VAL A 51 -5.85 3.02 3.37
N LEU A 52 -6.58 1.93 3.50
CA LEU A 52 -7.44 1.66 4.64
C LEU A 52 -6.64 0.88 5.70
N THR A 53 -6.50 1.43 6.90
CA THR A 53 -5.69 0.82 7.96
C THR A 53 -6.20 1.18 9.35
N SER A 54 -6.02 0.24 10.29
CA SER A 54 -6.19 0.49 11.74
C SER A 54 -4.94 1.06 12.40
N GLU A 55 -3.81 1.16 11.67
CA GLU A 55 -2.50 1.61 12.17
C GLU A 55 -2.03 2.87 11.41
N PRO A 56 -2.78 3.99 11.43
CA PRO A 56 -2.46 5.17 10.62
C PRO A 56 -1.08 5.76 10.91
N ASP A 57 -0.60 5.66 12.15
CA ASP A 57 0.70 6.22 12.57
C ASP A 57 1.88 5.50 11.92
N ALA A 58 1.73 4.24 11.50
CA ALA A 58 2.76 3.49 10.79
C ALA A 58 3.09 4.09 9.40
N TYR A 59 2.19 4.92 8.88
CA TYR A 59 2.32 5.59 7.58
C TYR A 59 2.64 7.08 7.70
N ALA A 60 2.70 7.64 8.91
CA ALA A 60 2.85 9.08 9.13
C ALA A 60 4.15 9.66 8.53
N ALA A 61 5.24 8.87 8.51
CA ALA A 61 6.51 9.25 7.91
C ALA A 61 6.53 9.12 6.37
N LEU A 62 5.50 8.50 5.77
CA LEU A 62 5.46 8.14 4.36
C LEU A 62 4.49 9.08 3.65
N LYS A 63 5.02 10.25 3.23
CA LYS A 63 4.33 11.46 2.74
C LYS A 63 3.37 11.31 1.54
N LEU A 64 3.03 10.10 1.11
CA LEU A 64 2.24 9.83 -0.10
C LEU A 64 1.01 8.95 0.15
N VAL A 65 0.81 8.47 1.38
CA VAL A 65 -0.32 7.63 1.71
C VAL A 65 -1.52 8.50 2.11
N ARG A 66 -2.56 8.55 1.26
CA ARG A 66 -3.85 9.11 1.66
C ARG A 66 -4.53 8.14 2.61
N THR A 67 -4.48 8.47 3.91
CA THR A 67 -5.12 7.69 4.96
C THR A 67 -6.55 8.18 5.18
N LEU A 68 -7.53 7.30 4.96
CA LEU A 68 -8.93 7.57 5.28
C LEU A 68 -9.26 6.94 6.64
N ARG A 69 -9.73 7.76 7.59
CA ARG A 69 -10.28 7.26 8.86
C ARG A 69 -11.74 6.90 8.66
N VAL A 70 -12.09 5.64 8.91
CA VAL A 70 -13.49 5.21 8.95
C VAL A 70 -14.04 5.53 10.34
N PRO A 71 -15.23 6.14 10.47
CA PRO A 71 -15.85 6.35 11.77
C PRO A 71 -16.07 5.00 12.47
N SER A 72 -15.73 4.95 13.76
CA SER A 72 -16.05 3.85 14.66
C SER A 72 -17.54 3.71 14.91
#